data_AF-A0A7K4CEX5-F1
#
_entry.id   AF-A0A7K4CEX5-F1
#
_cell.length_a   1.000
_cell.length_b   1.000
_cell.length_c   1.000
_cell.angle_alpha   90.00
_cell.angle_beta   90.00
_cell.angle_gamma   90.00
#
_symmetry.space_group_name_H-M   'P 1'
#
loop_
_entity.id
_entity.type
_entity.pdbx_description
1 polymer ?
#
loop_
_entity_poly.entity_id
_entity_poly.type
_entity_poly.pdbx_seq_one_letter_code
_entity_poly.pdbx_strand_id
1 'polypeptide(L)'
;MGKAQNIGFFLRDAKNIAAADACVIIGSRGDEVAGINCGGCGYATCADFAKACKKRKAGITPYTGPNCVIRMADLGIAVGSAVKTAQINNADNRIMYSGGVAARALGLVKKDCTVVYAIPLSATGKNIFFDRPSSH
;
A
#
# COMPACT_ATOMS: atom_id res chain seq x y z
N MET A 1 -14.00 0.58 -7.78
CA MET A 1 -12.63 0.87 -8.30
C MET A 1 -12.22 -0.08 -9.43
N GLY A 2 -12.06 -1.39 -9.21
CA GLY A 2 -11.59 -2.31 -10.26
C GLY A 2 -12.39 -2.30 -11.57
N LYS A 3 -13.74 -2.37 -11.51
CA LYS A 3 -14.62 -2.23 -12.69
C LYS A 3 -14.49 -0.85 -13.36
N ALA A 4 -14.47 0.21 -12.55
CA ALA A 4 -14.41 1.60 -13.03
C ALA A 4 -13.08 1.96 -13.71
N GLN A 5 -11.98 1.32 -13.32
CA GLN A 5 -10.64 1.57 -13.88
C GLN A 5 -10.20 0.49 -14.89
N ASN A 6 -11.05 -0.51 -15.16
CA ASN A 6 -10.74 -1.68 -16.00
C ASN A 6 -9.45 -2.43 -15.59
N ILE A 7 -9.22 -2.56 -14.27
CA ILE A 7 -8.04 -3.23 -13.71
C ILE A 7 -8.46 -4.56 -13.10
N GLY A 8 -8.27 -5.66 -13.82
CA GLY A 8 -8.77 -6.99 -13.45
C GLY A 8 -8.29 -7.49 -12.08
N PHE A 9 -7.03 -7.23 -11.70
CA PHE A 9 -6.48 -7.73 -10.45
C PHE A 9 -7.12 -7.12 -9.20
N PHE A 10 -7.70 -5.91 -9.30
CA PHE A 10 -8.45 -5.31 -8.18
C PHE A 10 -9.69 -6.13 -7.81
N LEU A 11 -10.34 -6.78 -8.80
CA LEU A 11 -11.51 -7.63 -8.53
C LEU A 11 -11.12 -8.92 -7.83
N ARG A 12 -9.99 -9.52 -8.23
CA ARG A 12 -9.43 -10.69 -7.55
C ARG A 12 -9.06 -10.34 -6.11
N ASP A 13 -8.29 -9.27 -5.92
CA ASP A 13 -7.82 -8.88 -4.60
C ASP A 13 -8.98 -8.50 -3.67
N ALA A 14 -10.04 -7.87 -4.19
CA ALA A 14 -11.25 -7.59 -3.43
C ALA A 14 -11.94 -8.87 -2.91
N LYS A 15 -12.02 -9.93 -3.74
CA LYS A 15 -12.55 -11.23 -3.29
C LYS A 15 -11.68 -11.86 -2.20
N ASN A 16 -10.37 -11.79 -2.35
CA ASN A 16 -9.43 -12.33 -1.36
C ASN A 16 -9.53 -11.57 -0.03
N ILE A 17 -9.63 -10.25 -0.05
CA ILE A 17 -9.80 -9.43 1.15
C ILE A 17 -11.15 -9.73 1.81
N ALA A 18 -12.23 -9.89 1.04
CA ALA A 18 -13.55 -10.20 1.57
C ALA A 18 -13.63 -11.60 2.22
N ALA A 19 -12.80 -12.54 1.78
CA ALA A 19 -12.71 -13.89 2.34
C ALA A 19 -11.69 -14.01 3.49
N ALA A 20 -10.93 -12.95 3.79
CA ALA A 20 -9.93 -12.93 4.86
C ALA A 20 -10.57 -12.65 6.22
N ASP A 21 -9.99 -13.19 7.30
CA ASP A 21 -10.48 -13.01 8.67
C ASP A 21 -10.23 -11.59 9.20
N ALA A 22 -9.12 -10.98 8.77
CA ALA A 22 -8.75 -9.62 9.13
C ALA A 22 -7.93 -8.96 8.01
N CYS A 23 -7.80 -7.63 8.07
CA CYS A 23 -6.95 -6.89 7.14
C CYS A 23 -6.21 -5.76 7.86
N VAL A 24 -4.88 -5.81 7.84
CA VAL A 24 -4.01 -4.77 8.39
C VAL A 24 -3.71 -3.75 7.30
N ILE A 25 -3.86 -2.46 7.62
CA ILE A 25 -3.57 -1.36 6.69
C ILE A 25 -2.37 -0.58 7.21
N ILE A 26 -1.35 -0.41 6.38
CA ILE A 26 -0.13 0.34 6.72
C ILE A 26 0.07 1.44 5.68
N GLY A 27 0.07 2.69 6.15
CA GLY A 27 0.28 3.87 5.33
C GLY A 27 1.51 4.66 5.78
N SER A 28 2.12 5.37 4.84
CA SER A 28 3.22 6.30 5.11
C SER A 28 2.89 7.70 4.60
N ARG A 29 3.39 8.69 5.34
CA ARG A 29 3.42 10.09 4.93
C ARG A 29 4.66 10.31 4.08
N GLY A 30 4.56 9.93 2.81
CA GLY A 30 5.68 10.01 1.88
C GLY A 30 6.07 11.44 1.52
N ASP A 31 5.27 12.44 1.87
CA ASP A 31 5.62 13.86 1.73
C ASP A 31 6.52 14.39 2.85
N GLU A 32 6.82 13.59 3.87
CA GLU A 32 7.84 13.91 4.86
C GLU A 32 9.25 13.67 4.30
N VAL A 33 10.17 14.55 4.68
CA VAL A 33 11.57 14.46 4.25
C VAL A 33 12.40 13.69 5.26
N ALA A 34 13.45 13.02 4.77
CA ALA A 34 14.50 12.46 5.61
C ALA A 34 15.54 13.52 6.06
N GLY A 35 15.59 14.67 5.38
CA GLY A 35 16.48 15.78 5.75
C GLY A 35 17.94 15.64 5.28
N ILE A 36 18.26 14.63 4.47
CA ILE A 36 19.64 14.30 4.06
C ILE A 36 19.98 14.71 2.62
N ASN A 37 19.08 15.40 1.90
CA ASN A 37 19.27 15.85 0.51
C ASN A 37 19.84 14.77 -0.45
N CYS A 38 19.38 13.52 -0.32
CA CYS A 38 19.96 12.38 -1.03
C CYS A 38 19.66 12.31 -2.55
N GLY A 39 18.85 13.21 -3.11
CA GLY A 39 18.52 13.21 -4.53
C GLY A 39 17.58 12.09 -5.03
N GLY A 40 17.44 10.99 -4.30
CA GLY A 40 16.75 9.77 -4.77
C GLY A 40 15.24 9.88 -5.06
N CYS A 41 14.60 11.00 -4.71
CA CYS A 41 13.21 11.30 -5.11
C CYS A 41 13.11 12.17 -6.38
N GLY A 42 14.23 12.46 -7.04
CA GLY A 42 14.30 13.28 -8.25
C GLY A 42 14.47 14.78 -8.02
N TYR A 43 14.63 15.23 -6.77
CA TYR A 43 14.84 16.64 -6.41
C TYR A 43 16.22 16.86 -5.80
N ALA A 44 16.87 17.98 -6.14
CA ALA A 44 18.22 18.32 -5.65
C ALA A 44 18.28 18.49 -4.13
N THR A 45 17.26 19.06 -3.52
CA THR A 45 17.17 19.24 -2.07
C THR A 45 15.83 18.77 -1.50
N CYS A 46 15.82 18.40 -0.23
CA CYS A 46 14.60 18.10 0.52
C CYS A 46 13.66 19.32 0.58
N ALA A 47 14.20 20.54 0.55
CA ALA A 47 13.41 21.75 0.52
C ALA A 47 12.65 21.89 -0.82
N ASP A 48 13.27 21.56 -1.94
CA ASP A 48 12.62 21.62 -3.26
C ASP A 48 11.57 20.52 -3.42
N PHE A 49 11.86 19.31 -2.92
CA PHE A 49 10.87 18.26 -2.77
C PHE A 49 9.66 18.73 -1.94
N ALA A 50 9.89 19.32 -0.77
CA ALA A 50 8.81 19.78 0.11
C ALA A 50 7.94 20.87 -0.56
N LYS A 51 8.56 21.79 -1.33
CA LYS A 51 7.83 22.76 -2.15
C LYS A 51 6.96 22.08 -3.20
N ALA A 52 7.48 21.05 -3.88
CA ALA A 52 6.73 20.28 -4.86
C ALA A 52 5.55 19.53 -4.22
N CYS A 53 5.73 18.92 -3.05
CA CYS A 53 4.66 18.30 -2.28
C CYS A 53 3.53 19.27 -1.94
N LYS A 54 3.80 20.55 -1.69
CA LYS A 54 2.75 21.56 -1.41
C LYS A 54 1.96 21.95 -2.65
N LYS A 55 2.56 21.85 -3.84
CA LYS A 55 1.94 22.21 -5.14
C LYS A 55 1.13 21.07 -5.76
N ARG A 56 1.07 19.90 -5.11
CA ARG A 56 0.40 18.71 -5.64
C ARG A 56 -1.10 18.95 -5.81
N LYS A 57 -1.66 18.55 -6.96
CA LYS A 57 -3.10 18.47 -7.16
C LYS A 57 -3.62 17.14 -6.62
N ALA A 58 -4.70 17.17 -5.86
CA ALA A 58 -5.38 15.96 -5.44
C ALA A 58 -6.08 15.29 -6.65
N GLY A 59 -6.05 13.95 -6.71
CA GLY A 59 -7.13 13.20 -7.36
C GLY A 59 -6.91 12.66 -8.78
N ILE A 60 -5.70 12.62 -9.34
CA ILE A 60 -5.47 12.00 -10.67
C ILE A 60 -5.09 10.51 -10.54
N THR A 61 -4.24 10.16 -9.57
CA THR A 61 -3.70 8.81 -9.41
C THR A 61 -4.03 8.22 -8.03
N PRO A 62 -4.07 6.88 -7.88
CA PRO A 62 -4.38 6.25 -6.60
C PRO A 62 -3.45 6.61 -5.45
N TYR A 63 -2.16 6.76 -5.72
CA TYR A 63 -1.18 7.35 -4.81
C TYR A 63 -0.92 8.80 -5.16
N THR A 64 -0.44 9.54 -4.17
CA THR A 64 -0.09 10.94 -4.34
C THR A 64 1.42 11.09 -4.25
N GLY A 65 2.02 11.71 -5.26
CA GLY A 65 3.45 12.00 -5.31
C GLY A 65 3.74 13.51 -5.31
N PRO A 66 5.03 13.89 -5.24
CA PRO A 66 6.19 13.00 -5.11
C PRO A 66 6.29 12.39 -3.69
N ASN A 67 7.04 11.29 -3.55
CA ASN A 67 7.28 10.62 -2.26
C ASN A 67 8.79 10.51 -1.97
N CYS A 68 9.18 10.73 -0.72
CA CYS A 68 10.55 10.56 -0.28
C CYS A 68 10.93 9.08 -0.33
N VAL A 69 11.99 8.75 -1.08
CA VAL A 69 12.43 7.35 -1.26
C VAL A 69 12.81 6.67 0.07
N ILE A 70 13.33 7.44 1.03
CA ILE A 70 13.67 6.92 2.37
C ILE A 70 12.40 6.54 3.13
N ARG A 71 11.35 7.38 3.09
CA ARG A 71 10.05 7.05 3.71
C ARG A 71 9.36 5.88 3.03
N MET A 72 9.62 5.64 1.75
CA MET A 72 9.14 4.46 1.03
C MET A 72 9.92 3.20 1.42
N ALA A 73 11.23 3.32 1.69
CA ALA A 73 12.01 2.24 2.26
C ALA A 73 11.51 1.89 3.67
N ASP A 74 11.26 2.90 4.53
CA ASP A 74 10.67 2.71 5.86
C ASP A 74 9.31 1.99 5.77
N LEU A 75 8.45 2.39 4.82
CA LEU A 75 7.17 1.71 4.57
C LEU A 75 7.39 0.25 4.14
N GLY A 76 8.38 0.00 3.28
CA GLY A 76 8.79 -1.35 2.85
C GLY A 76 9.20 -2.23 4.03
N ILE A 77 10.01 -1.69 4.95
CA ILE A 77 10.39 -2.36 6.19
C ILE A 77 9.16 -2.66 7.03
N ALA A 78 8.27 -1.67 7.23
CA ALA A 78 7.06 -1.84 8.04
C ALA A 78 6.14 -2.95 7.49
N VAL A 79 5.86 -2.96 6.18
CA VAL A 79 5.04 -4.02 5.58
C VAL A 79 5.74 -5.38 5.61
N GLY A 80 7.07 -5.41 5.41
CA GLY A 80 7.91 -6.61 5.50
C GLY A 80 7.90 -7.23 6.89
N SER A 81 8.06 -6.41 7.93
CA SER A 81 7.97 -6.84 9.32
C SER A 81 6.57 -7.36 9.67
N ALA A 82 5.51 -6.68 9.21
CA ALA A 82 4.14 -7.11 9.46
C ALA A 82 3.85 -8.50 8.85
N VAL A 83 4.22 -8.72 7.58
CA VAL A 83 4.02 -10.04 6.95
C VAL A 83 4.88 -11.13 7.59
N LYS A 84 6.10 -10.80 8.03
CA LYS A 84 6.96 -11.75 8.77
C LYS A 84 6.30 -12.16 10.08
N THR A 85 5.74 -11.21 10.84
CA THR A 85 5.03 -11.50 12.09
C THR A 85 3.79 -12.36 11.86
N ALA A 86 3.00 -12.07 10.82
CA ALA A 86 1.87 -12.91 10.44
C ALA A 86 2.31 -14.35 10.11
N GLN A 87 3.41 -14.50 9.36
CA GLN A 87 3.96 -15.81 9.02
C GLN A 87 4.52 -16.57 10.24
N ILE A 88 5.10 -15.90 11.24
CA ILE A 88 5.51 -16.52 12.51
C ILE A 88 4.30 -17.14 13.23
N ASN A 89 3.11 -16.56 13.06
CA ASN A 89 1.86 -17.06 13.63
C ASN A 89 1.09 -17.97 12.67
N ASN A 90 1.71 -18.44 11.58
CA ASN A 90 1.08 -19.26 10.54
C ASN A 90 -0.19 -18.63 9.91
N ALA A 91 -0.32 -17.30 9.96
CA ALA A 91 -1.39 -16.59 9.29
C ALA A 91 -0.97 -16.30 7.84
N ASP A 92 -1.68 -16.91 6.90
CA ASP A 92 -1.53 -16.64 5.48
C ASP A 92 -1.78 -15.16 5.21
N ASN A 93 -1.00 -14.55 4.33
CA ASN A 93 -1.12 -13.14 4.03
C ASN A 93 -0.52 -12.77 2.66
N ARG A 94 -0.81 -11.54 2.21
CA ARG A 94 -0.22 -10.96 1.01
C ARG A 94 -0.26 -9.44 1.05
N ILE A 95 0.84 -8.77 0.74
CA ILE A 95 0.85 -7.29 0.59
C ILE A 95 0.10 -6.92 -0.70
N MET A 96 -0.93 -6.07 -0.58
CA MET A 96 -1.82 -5.67 -1.67
C MET A 96 -1.85 -4.15 -1.86
N TYR A 97 -1.41 -3.71 -3.05
CA TYR A 97 -1.56 -2.34 -3.54
C TYR A 97 -3.04 -1.94 -3.67
N SER A 98 -3.85 -2.82 -4.28
CA SER A 98 -5.26 -2.59 -4.57
C SER A 98 -6.08 -2.33 -3.30
N GLY A 99 -5.86 -3.14 -2.26
CA GLY A 99 -6.51 -2.97 -0.97
C GLY A 99 -6.10 -1.68 -0.27
N GLY A 100 -4.82 -1.30 -0.34
CA GLY A 100 -4.33 -0.04 0.24
C GLY A 100 -4.88 1.20 -0.47
N VAL A 101 -4.93 1.16 -1.81
CA VAL A 101 -5.62 2.17 -2.63
C VAL A 101 -7.09 2.29 -2.23
N ALA A 102 -7.77 1.15 -2.07
CA ALA A 102 -9.18 1.15 -1.70
C ALA A 102 -9.40 1.73 -0.30
N ALA A 103 -8.56 1.35 0.67
CA ALA A 103 -8.59 1.88 2.03
C ALA A 103 -8.41 3.40 2.07
N ARG A 104 -7.47 3.92 1.26
CA ARG A 104 -7.25 5.37 1.14
C ARG A 104 -8.46 6.09 0.54
N ALA A 105 -9.05 5.54 -0.53
CA ALA A 105 -10.22 6.12 -1.18
C ALA A 105 -11.47 6.10 -0.26
N LEU A 106 -11.58 5.10 0.61
CA LEU A 106 -12.64 4.98 1.62
C LEU A 106 -12.39 5.82 2.88
N GLY A 107 -11.23 6.48 3.00
CA GLY A 107 -10.90 7.29 4.18
C GLY A 107 -10.57 6.49 5.44
N LEU A 108 -10.17 5.21 5.30
CA LEU A 108 -9.79 4.33 6.42
C LEU A 108 -8.41 4.66 7.02
N VAL A 109 -7.67 5.56 6.38
CA VAL A 109 -6.39 6.09 6.86
C VAL A 109 -6.43 7.61 6.87
N LYS A 110 -5.49 8.22 7.60
CA LYS A 110 -5.36 9.68 7.60
C LYS A 110 -5.13 10.21 6.18
N LYS A 111 -5.71 11.38 5.88
CA LYS A 111 -5.67 11.99 4.54
C LYS A 111 -4.26 12.38 4.08
N ASP A 112 -3.33 12.53 5.02
CA ASP A 112 -1.91 12.83 4.79
C ASP A 112 -1.09 11.60 4.41
N CYS A 113 -1.63 10.37 4.53
CA CYS A 113 -1.00 9.18 3.97
C CYS A 113 -1.02 9.24 2.43
N THR A 114 0.16 9.22 1.83
CA THR A 114 0.34 9.34 0.38
C THR A 114 0.43 7.98 -0.31
N VAL A 115 0.95 6.97 0.40
CA VAL A 115 1.14 5.59 -0.04
C VAL A 115 0.65 4.66 1.06
N VAL A 116 -0.14 3.63 0.69
CA VAL A 116 -0.83 2.76 1.63
C VAL A 116 -0.90 1.36 1.05
N TYR A 117 -0.58 0.34 1.86
CA TYR A 117 -0.77 -1.07 1.52
C TYR A 117 -1.77 -1.72 2.47
N ALA A 118 -2.46 -2.74 1.98
CA ALA A 118 -3.29 -3.63 2.78
C ALA A 118 -2.64 -5.01 2.87
N ILE A 119 -2.82 -5.68 4.00
CA ILE A 119 -2.31 -7.01 4.29
C ILE A 119 -3.49 -7.81 4.88
N PRO A 120 -4.32 -8.45 4.04
CA PRO A 120 -5.29 -9.42 4.52
C PRO A 120 -4.59 -10.61 5.18
N LEU A 121 -5.23 -11.14 6.23
CA LEU A 121 -4.78 -12.26 7.04
C LEU A 121 -5.83 -13.37 7.01
N SER A 122 -5.40 -14.62 6.83
CA SER A 122 -6.27 -15.80 6.80
C SER A 122 -5.69 -16.91 7.68
N ALA A 123 -6.53 -17.54 8.51
CA ALA A 123 -6.19 -18.71 9.32
C ALA A 123 -6.98 -19.95 8.84
N THR A 124 -6.95 -20.19 7.54
CA THR A 124 -7.71 -21.24 6.85
C THR A 124 -6.82 -22.42 6.46
N GLY A 125 -7.41 -23.61 6.25
CA GLY A 125 -6.65 -24.81 5.86
C GLY A 125 -6.00 -24.76 4.47
N LYS A 126 -6.37 -23.78 3.63
CA LYS A 126 -5.71 -23.47 2.35
C LYS A 126 -5.42 -21.98 2.28
N ASN A 127 -4.31 -21.64 1.62
CA ASN A 127 -3.95 -20.25 1.39
C ASN A 127 -4.76 -19.61 0.26
N ILE A 128 -5.79 -18.86 0.64
CA ILE A 128 -6.72 -18.18 -0.27
C ILE A 128 -6.05 -17.12 -1.16
N PHE A 129 -4.85 -16.63 -0.81
CA PHE A 129 -4.15 -15.59 -1.56
C PHE A 129 -3.35 -16.12 -2.76
N PHE A 130 -3.11 -17.44 -2.77
CA PHE A 130 -2.40 -18.16 -3.82
C PHE A 130 -3.23 -19.26 -4.46
N ASP A 131 -4.41 -19.58 -3.91
CA ASP A 131 -5.33 -20.53 -4.50
C ASP A 131 -5.81 -20.05 -5.88
N ARG A 132 -5.76 -20.95 -6.86
CA ARG A 132 -6.16 -20.70 -8.24
C ARG A 132 -7.15 -21.78 -8.61
N PRO A 133 -8.33 -21.44 -9.17
CA PRO A 133 -9.19 -22.46 -9.76
C PRO A 133 -8.36 -23.27 -10.75
N SER A 134 -8.26 -24.58 -10.54
CA SER A 134 -7.69 -25.47 -11.56
C SER A 134 -8.56 -25.33 -12.81
N SER A 135 -7.95 -24.98 -13.93
CA SER A 135 -8.61 -25.00 -15.22
C SER A 135 -8.88 -26.45 -15.60
N HIS A 136 -10.05 -26.96 -15.22
CA HIS A 136 -10.67 -28.15 -15.77
C HIS A 136 -11.94 -27.75 -16.49
#